data_AF-A0AAE0QI32-F1
#
_entry.id   AF-A0AAE0QI32-F1
#
_cell.length_a   1.000
_cell.length_b   1.000
_cell.length_c   1.000
_cell.angle_alpha   90.00
_cell.angle_beta   90.00
_cell.angle_gamma   90.00
#
_symmetry.space_group_name_H-M   'P 1'
#
loop_
_entity.id
_entity.type
_entity.pdbx_description
1 polymer ?
#
loop_
_entity_poly.entity_id
_entity_poly.type
_entity_poly.pdbx_seq_one_letter_code
_entity_poly.pdbx_strand_id
1 'polypeptide(L)'
;MTTITLALTPIVMKCFERLVMRHITTLLPPPSLDPLQFAYRPNRSMNDAITTTLHLSLTHLDNKDTYVQMLFIDFSSAFKTIIPQHLIEKLSLLGLNTSLCNWILDFLTGRAQSVWIGNSFSSTTTLKRRKAPHRKAHCCSLC
;
A
#
# COMPACT_ATOMS: atom_id res chain seq x y z
N MET A 1 12.64 20.78 0.41
CA MET A 1 12.76 19.91 -0.78
C MET A 1 12.86 18.46 -0.33
N THR A 2 11.76 17.70 -0.36
CA THR A 2 11.78 16.25 -0.08
C THR A 2 12.33 15.51 -1.28
N THR A 3 13.53 14.96 -1.18
CA THR A 3 14.13 14.13 -2.23
C THR A 3 13.33 12.83 -2.38
N ILE A 4 12.61 12.71 -3.50
CA ILE A 4 11.95 11.46 -3.87
C ILE A 4 13.03 10.48 -4.35
N THR A 5 13.24 9.40 -3.61
CA THR A 5 14.23 8.40 -3.95
C THR A 5 13.57 7.21 -4.65
N LEU A 6 13.89 7.00 -5.93
CA LEU A 6 13.34 5.91 -6.73
C LEU A 6 14.15 4.61 -6.54
N ALA A 7 13.44 3.52 -6.22
CA ALA A 7 13.97 2.16 -6.29
C ALA A 7 13.19 1.39 -7.37
N LEU A 8 13.87 0.90 -8.41
CA LEU A 8 13.24 0.15 -9.49
C LEU A 8 13.21 -1.34 -9.14
N THR A 9 12.04 -1.97 -9.28
CA THR A 9 11.93 -3.43 -9.25
C THR A 9 12.17 -4.02 -10.65
N PRO A 10 12.95 -5.11 -10.76
CA PRO A 10 13.10 -5.85 -12.02
C PRO A 10 11.74 -6.26 -12.59
N ILE A 11 11.64 -6.38 -13.91
CA ILE A 11 10.37 -6.69 -14.58
C ILE A 11 9.78 -8.04 -14.13
N VAL A 12 10.66 -9.03 -13.92
CA VAL A 12 10.29 -10.35 -13.38
C VAL A 12 9.63 -10.22 -12.01
N MET A 13 10.19 -9.39 -11.12
CA MET A 13 9.61 -9.14 -9.80
C MET A 13 8.27 -8.39 -9.90
N LYS A 14 8.12 -7.44 -10.82
CA LYS A 14 6.83 -6.77 -11.06
C LYS A 14 5.75 -7.75 -11.51
N CYS A 15 6.09 -8.71 -12.38
CA CYS A 15 5.15 -9.77 -12.78
C CYS A 15 4.77 -10.66 -11.60
N PHE A 16 5.76 -11.06 -10.81
CA PHE A 16 5.53 -11.91 -9.64
C PHE A 16 4.68 -11.22 -8.57
N GLU A 17 4.91 -9.93 -8.30
CA GLU A 17 4.06 -9.13 -7.43
C GLU A 17 2.59 -9.15 -7.86
N ARG A 18 2.31 -9.01 -9.16
CA ARG A 18 0.93 -9.05 -9.68
C ARG A 18 0.29 -10.42 -9.46
N LEU A 19 1.06 -11.49 -9.59
CA LEU A 19 0.59 -12.86 -9.33
C LEU A 19 0.29 -13.05 -7.85
N VAL A 20 1.23 -12.66 -6.97
CA VAL A 20 1.05 -12.72 -5.52
C VAL A 20 -0.16 -11.91 -5.08
N MET A 21 -0.33 -10.68 -5.59
CA MET A 21 -1.50 -9.86 -5.27
C MET A 21 -2.81 -10.55 -5.61
N ARG A 22 -2.92 -11.14 -6.81
CA ARG A 22 -4.12 -11.87 -7.22
C ARG A 22 -4.41 -13.03 -6.28
N HIS A 23 -3.38 -13.78 -5.92
CA HIS A 23 -3.50 -14.90 -4.99
C HIS A 23 -3.98 -14.45 -3.60
N ILE A 24 -3.41 -13.37 -3.06
CA ILE A 24 -3.81 -12.82 -1.75
C ILE A 24 -5.26 -12.35 -1.79
N THR A 25 -5.67 -11.63 -2.84
CA THR A 25 -7.06 -11.17 -2.98
C THR A 25 -8.05 -12.33 -3.07
N THR A 26 -7.67 -13.47 -3.62
CA THR A 26 -8.53 -14.67 -3.63
C THR A 26 -8.61 -15.41 -2.30
N LEU A 27 -7.59 -15.27 -1.44
CA LEU A 27 -7.54 -15.95 -0.14
C LEU A 27 -8.28 -15.17 0.96
N LEU A 28 -8.38 -13.84 0.81
CA LEU A 28 -9.02 -13.00 1.81
C LEU A 28 -10.55 -13.22 1.82
N PRO A 29 -11.14 -13.63 2.95
CA PRO A 29 -12.59 -13.88 3.03
C PRO A 29 -13.39 -12.58 2.86
N PRO A 30 -14.50 -12.56 2.09
CA PRO A 30 -15.39 -11.39 2.07
C PRO A 30 -16.09 -11.21 3.43
N PRO A 31 -16.19 -9.98 4.01
CA PRO A 31 -15.58 -8.72 3.64
C PRO A 31 -14.33 -8.43 4.49
N SER A 32 -13.14 -8.85 4.04
CA SER A 32 -11.88 -8.57 4.75
C SER A 32 -11.46 -7.10 4.70
N LEU A 33 -12.08 -6.29 3.83
CA LEU A 33 -11.76 -4.89 3.61
C LEU A 33 -12.94 -4.01 4.03
N ASP A 34 -12.62 -2.84 4.58
CA ASP A 34 -13.60 -1.82 4.96
C ASP A 34 -14.48 -1.44 3.74
N PRO A 35 -15.82 -1.46 3.87
CA PRO A 35 -16.74 -0.96 2.86
C PRO A 35 -16.42 0.48 2.38
N LEU A 36 -15.87 1.33 3.24
CA LEU A 36 -15.49 2.72 2.96
C LEU A 36 -14.03 2.88 2.49
N GLN A 37 -13.31 1.78 2.26
CA GLN A 37 -12.01 1.83 1.59
C GLN A 37 -12.21 2.00 0.08
N PHE A 38 -12.02 3.22 -0.42
CA PHE A 38 -12.16 3.52 -1.86
C PHE A 38 -10.88 3.32 -2.67
N ALA A 39 -9.73 3.54 -2.03
CA ALA A 39 -8.44 3.40 -2.69
C ALA A 39 -8.04 1.92 -2.83
N TYR A 40 -7.34 1.59 -3.92
CA TYR A 40 -6.74 0.27 -4.17
C TYR A 40 -7.72 -0.92 -4.24
N ARG A 41 -9.01 -0.65 -4.44
CA ARG A 41 -10.03 -1.66 -4.71
C ARG A 41 -10.45 -1.61 -6.18
N PRO A 42 -10.73 -2.78 -6.81
CA PRO A 42 -11.38 -2.79 -8.12
C PRO A 42 -12.77 -2.16 -8.01
N ASN A 43 -13.19 -1.47 -9.06
CA ASN A 43 -14.52 -0.85 -9.18
C ASN A 43 -14.84 0.20 -8.10
N ARG A 44 -13.80 0.86 -7.55
CA ARG A 44 -13.94 2.04 -6.68
C ARG A 44 -13.00 3.14 -7.17
N SER A 45 -13.45 4.38 -7.03
CA SER A 45 -12.76 5.58 -7.49
C SER A 45 -12.70 6.64 -6.40
N MET A 46 -11.85 7.65 -6.61
CA MET A 46 -11.81 8.85 -5.78
C MET A 46 -13.16 9.59 -5.81
N ASN A 47 -13.85 9.61 -6.96
CA ASN A 47 -15.16 10.21 -7.10
C ASN A 47 -16.18 9.53 -6.17
N ASP A 48 -16.14 8.19 -6.05
CA ASP A 48 -17.03 7.48 -5.12
C ASP A 48 -16.79 7.90 -3.67
N ALA A 49 -15.52 8.12 -3.29
CA ALA A 49 -15.17 8.59 -1.96
C ALA A 49 -15.74 9.99 -1.68
N ILE A 50 -15.57 10.92 -2.64
CA ILE A 50 -16.06 12.29 -2.55
C ILE A 50 -17.59 12.29 -2.48
N THR A 51 -18.26 11.60 -3.41
CA THR A 51 -19.72 11.52 -3.46
C THR A 51 -20.29 10.91 -2.19
N THR A 52 -19.68 9.83 -1.66
CA THR A 52 -20.13 9.21 -0.41
C THR A 52 -19.97 10.15 0.77
N THR A 53 -18.82 10.82 0.88
CA THR A 53 -18.54 11.77 1.98
C THR A 53 -19.51 12.95 1.94
N LEU A 54 -19.74 13.52 0.74
CA LEU A 54 -20.68 14.62 0.54
C LEU A 54 -22.11 14.19 0.86
N HIS A 55 -22.54 13.04 0.35
CA HIS A 55 -23.88 12.51 0.61
C HIS A 55 -24.12 12.35 2.12
N LEU A 56 -23.21 11.66 2.84
CA LEU A 56 -23.33 11.48 4.28
C LEU A 56 -23.39 12.80 5.05
N SER A 57 -22.63 13.80 4.61
CA SER A 57 -22.60 15.11 5.24
C SER A 57 -23.90 15.89 5.00
N LEU A 58 -24.37 15.93 3.76
CA LEU A 58 -25.60 16.63 3.40
C LEU A 58 -26.82 15.99 4.06
N THR A 59 -26.92 14.66 4.03
CA THR A 59 -28.00 13.92 4.71
C THR A 59 -28.01 14.19 6.22
N HIS A 60 -26.84 14.36 6.84
CA HIS A 60 -26.78 14.72 8.25
C HIS A 60 -27.27 16.15 8.50
N LEU A 61 -26.87 17.10 7.65
CA LEU A 61 -27.23 18.52 7.71
C LEU A 61 -28.70 18.82 7.39
N ASP A 62 -29.43 17.90 6.76
CA ASP A 62 -30.87 18.03 6.55
C ASP A 62 -31.66 18.03 7.89
N ASN A 63 -31.04 17.58 8.98
CA ASN A 63 -31.62 17.64 10.31
C ASN A 63 -31.38 19.00 10.96
N LYS A 64 -32.43 19.57 11.56
CA LYS A 64 -32.35 20.86 12.28
C LYS A 64 -31.33 20.83 13.40
N ASP A 65 -30.62 21.94 13.57
CA ASP A 65 -29.66 22.18 14.64
C ASP A 65 -28.49 21.17 14.69
N THR A 66 -28.12 20.62 13.52
CA THR A 66 -26.96 19.73 13.39
C THR A 66 -25.78 20.40 12.70
N TYR A 67 -24.58 19.85 12.89
CA TYR A 67 -23.36 20.27 12.21
C TYR A 67 -22.49 19.05 11.89
N VAL A 68 -21.58 19.19 10.94
CA VAL A 68 -20.63 18.14 10.54
C VAL A 68 -19.22 18.64 10.76
N GLN A 69 -18.39 17.82 11.40
CA GLN A 69 -16.95 18.04 11.55
C GLN A 69 -16.19 16.92 10.83
N MET A 70 -15.24 17.29 9.98
CA MET A 70 -14.39 16.34 9.26
C MET A 70 -12.95 16.45 9.74
N LEU A 71 -12.36 15.31 10.09
CA LEU A 71 -10.94 15.20 10.42
C LEU A 71 -10.21 14.53 9.25
N PHE A 72 -9.29 15.27 8.63
CA PHE A 72 -8.41 14.73 7.60
C PHE A 72 -7.03 14.44 8.19
N ILE A 73 -6.61 13.18 8.12
CA ILE A 73 -5.30 12.72 8.59
C ILE A 73 -4.48 12.26 7.38
N ASP A 74 -3.32 12.86 7.17
CA ASP A 74 -2.36 12.43 6.15
C ASP A 74 -1.07 11.92 6.80
N PHE A 75 -0.70 10.68 6.48
CA PHE A 75 0.51 10.06 7.00
C PHE A 75 1.72 10.44 6.15
N SER A 76 2.65 11.21 6.73
CA SER A 76 3.88 11.56 6.04
C SER A 76 4.66 10.30 5.62
N SER A 77 4.90 10.14 4.32
CA SER A 77 5.62 8.98 3.77
C SER A 77 5.11 7.62 4.29
N ALA A 78 3.81 7.32 4.16
CA ALA A 78 3.18 6.07 4.63
C ALA A 78 4.00 4.79 4.34
N PHE A 79 4.65 4.69 3.19
CA PHE A 79 5.48 3.53 2.85
C PHE A 79 6.80 3.41 3.61
N LYS A 80 7.33 4.53 4.13
CA LYS A 80 8.54 4.55 4.95
C LYS A 80 8.24 4.20 6.41
N THR A 81 6.98 4.28 6.82
CA THR A 81 6.55 4.04 8.19
C THR A 81 5.98 2.64 8.41
N ILE A 82 5.71 1.87 7.35
CA ILE A 82 5.32 0.45 7.47
C ILE A 82 6.44 -0.34 8.15
N ILE A 83 6.11 -0.97 9.27
CA ILE A 83 6.97 -1.92 9.98
C ILE A 83 6.67 -3.31 9.41
N PRO A 84 7.60 -3.96 8.67
CA PRO A 84 7.34 -5.22 8.00
C PRO A 84 6.86 -6.32 8.96
N GLN A 85 7.38 -6.36 10.18
CA GLN A 85 6.99 -7.36 11.19
C GLN A 85 5.49 -7.28 11.52
N HIS A 86 4.98 -6.08 11.82
CA HIS A 86 3.55 -5.88 12.05
C HIS A 86 2.69 -6.20 10.82
N LEU A 87 3.18 -5.93 9.62
CA LEU A 87 2.48 -6.31 8.39
C LEU A 87 2.37 -7.83 8.27
N ILE A 88 3.47 -8.56 8.51
CA ILE A 88 3.48 -10.02 8.43
C ILE A 88 2.58 -10.65 9.50
N GLU A 89 2.57 -10.12 10.72
CA GLU A 89 1.66 -10.56 11.78
C GLU A 89 0.19 -10.41 11.35
N LYS A 90 -0.19 -9.26 10.79
CA LYS A 90 -1.54 -9.03 10.27
C LYS A 90 -1.90 -10.00 9.14
N LEU A 91 -0.97 -10.22 8.21
CA LEU A 91 -1.19 -11.14 7.09
C LEU A 91 -1.34 -12.60 7.56
N SER A 92 -0.57 -13.01 8.57
CA SER A 92 -0.70 -14.31 9.22
C SER A 92 -2.07 -14.48 9.86
N LEU A 93 -2.56 -13.46 10.58
CA LEU A 93 -3.90 -13.45 11.17
C LEU A 93 -5.03 -13.52 10.13
N LEU A 94 -4.79 -13.00 8.92
CA LEU A 94 -5.71 -13.10 7.79
C LEU A 94 -5.67 -14.47 7.08
N GLY A 95 -4.88 -15.42 7.57
CA GLY A 95 -4.82 -16.79 7.07
C GLY A 95 -3.82 -17.00 5.93
N LEU A 96 -2.89 -16.08 5.68
CA LEU A 96 -1.82 -16.31 4.71
C LEU A 96 -0.80 -17.31 5.26
N ASN A 97 -0.31 -18.19 4.38
CA ASN A 97 0.68 -19.19 4.76
C ASN A 97 2.04 -18.55 5.14
N THR A 98 2.80 -19.25 5.98
CA THR A 98 4.10 -18.78 6.48
C THR A 98 5.11 -18.52 5.36
N SER A 99 5.12 -19.34 4.31
CA SER A 99 6.04 -19.18 3.17
C SER A 99 5.82 -17.87 2.41
N LEU A 100 4.56 -17.49 2.19
CA LEU A 100 4.18 -16.24 1.54
C LEU A 100 4.48 -15.04 2.43
N CYS A 101 4.19 -15.15 3.72
CA CYS A 101 4.57 -14.17 4.72
C CYS A 101 6.09 -13.91 4.75
N ASN A 102 6.90 -14.97 4.77
CA ASN A 102 8.36 -14.85 4.72
C ASN A 102 8.84 -14.25 3.40
N TRP A 103 8.24 -14.64 2.27
CA TRP A 103 8.55 -14.04 0.98
C TRP A 103 8.24 -12.53 0.96
N ILE A 104 7.11 -12.09 1.51
CA ILE A 104 6.77 -10.67 1.62
C ILE A 104 7.76 -9.95 2.53
N LEU A 105 8.20 -10.58 3.63
CA LEU A 105 9.21 -10.02 4.53
C LEU A 105 10.55 -9.81 3.83
N ASP A 106 11.05 -10.83 3.12
CA ASP A 106 12.28 -10.77 2.32
C ASP A 106 12.14 -9.76 1.18
N PHE A 107 10.94 -9.69 0.60
CA PHE A 107 10.64 -8.68 -0.40
C PHE A 107 10.72 -7.28 0.20
N LEU A 108 10.22 -7.03 1.41
CA LEU A 108 10.22 -5.68 2.01
C LEU A 108 11.55 -5.29 2.68
N THR A 109 12.42 -6.26 2.97
CA THR A 109 13.67 -6.06 3.69
C THR A 109 14.90 -6.42 2.84
N GLY A 110 16.11 -6.11 3.32
CA GLY A 110 17.36 -6.65 2.77
C GLY A 110 17.75 -6.29 1.32
N ARG A 111 16.96 -5.51 0.58
CA ARG A 111 17.27 -5.25 -0.85
C ARG A 111 18.53 -4.43 -1.03
N ALA A 112 19.43 -4.90 -1.88
CA ALA A 112 20.53 -4.11 -2.40
C ALA A 112 20.15 -3.47 -3.74
N GLN A 113 20.57 -2.22 -3.97
CA GLN A 113 20.43 -1.55 -5.25
C GLN A 113 21.77 -0.95 -5.67
N SER A 114 22.13 -1.16 -6.93
CA SER A 114 23.13 -0.39 -7.66
C SER A 114 22.51 0.14 -8.95
N VAL A 115 23.04 1.23 -9.46
CA VAL A 115 22.58 1.86 -10.72
C VAL A 115 23.74 1.82 -11.69
N TRP A 116 23.46 1.37 -12.91
CA TRP A 116 24.43 1.42 -14.01
C TRP A 116 24.15 2.68 -14.84
N ILE A 117 25.15 3.56 -14.97
CA ILE A 117 25.05 4.81 -15.74
C ILE A 117 26.24 4.88 -16.68
N GLY A 118 25.98 4.89 -17.99
CA GLY A 118 27.04 4.83 -19.00
C GLY A 118 27.81 3.52 -18.89
N ASN A 119 29.10 3.59 -18.52
CA ASN A 119 29.97 2.42 -18.35
C ASN A 119 30.32 2.10 -16.88
N SER A 120 29.70 2.77 -15.90
CA SER A 120 30.02 2.58 -14.48
C SER A 120 28.82 2.14 -13.65
N PHE A 121 29.11 1.30 -12.65
CA PHE A 121 28.15 0.96 -11.61
C PHE A 121 28.33 1.90 -10.41
N SER A 122 27.21 2.31 -9.82
CA SER A 122 27.22 2.93 -8.49
C SER A 122 27.64 1.90 -7.44
N SER A 123 28.11 2.39 -6.29
CA SER A 123 28.27 1.54 -5.11
C SER A 123 26.94 0.86 -4.76
N THR A 124 27.04 -0.40 -4.33
CA THR A 124 25.90 -1.18 -3.87
C THR A 124 25.40 -0.57 -2.57
N THR A 125 24.17 -0.05 -2.61
CA THR A 125 23.52 0.50 -1.42
C THR A 125 22.42 -0.45 -0.99
N THR A 126 22.50 -0.97 0.25
CA THR A 126 21.36 -1.64 0.87
C THR A 126 20.27 -0.61 1.11
N LEU A 127 19.10 -0.86 0.54
CA LEU A 127 17.88 -0.10 0.72
C LEU A 127 17.41 -0.27 2.17
N LYS A 128 17.98 0.54 3.07
CA LYS A 128 17.50 0.66 4.45
C LYS A 128 16.05 1.13 4.41
N ARG A 129 15.08 0.34 4.90
CA ARG A 129 13.72 0.65 5.43
C ARG A 129 12.88 1.81 4.81
N ARG A 130 13.32 2.46 3.73
CA ARG A 130 12.97 3.86 3.39
C ARG A 130 12.40 4.02 1.98
N LYS A 131 12.22 2.94 1.22
CA LYS A 131 11.78 3.03 -0.19
C LYS A 131 10.86 1.87 -0.56
N ALA A 132 9.55 2.10 -0.53
CA ALA A 132 8.68 1.36 -1.44
C ALA A 132 9.02 1.79 -2.88
N PRO A 133 9.07 0.85 -3.85
CA PRO A 133 9.26 1.19 -5.25
C PRO A 133 8.18 2.18 -5.71
N HIS A 134 8.59 3.27 -6.35
CA HIS A 134 7.64 4.24 -6.91
C HIS A 134 6.79 3.55 -7.99
N ARG A 135 5.47 3.75 -7.90
CA ARG A 135 4.38 3.04 -8.60
C ARG A 135 4.02 1.67 -8.02
N LYS A 136 3.51 1.64 -6.79
CA LYS A 136 2.76 0.47 -6.31
C LYS A 136 1.44 0.84 -5.67
N ALA A 137 0.41 0.87 -6.50
CA ALA A 137 -0.96 0.69 -6.04
C ALA A 137 -1.13 -0.63 -5.25
N HIS A 138 -0.31 -1.63 -5.56
CA HIS A 138 -0.39 -2.97 -4.97
C HIS A 138 0.10 -3.09 -3.53
N CYS A 139 1.02 -2.23 -3.07
CA CYS A 139 1.49 -2.30 -1.69
C CYS A 139 0.50 -1.66 -0.71
N CYS A 140 -0.30 -0.68 -1.16
CA CYS A 140 -1.40 -0.13 -0.36
C CYS A 140 -2.66 -1.00 -0.34
N SER A 141 -2.87 -1.92 -1.29
CA SER A 141 -3.95 -2.92 -1.17
C SER A 141 -3.68 -4.00 -0.12
N LEU A 142 -2.47 -4.04 0.45
CA LEU A 142 -2.03 -5.00 1.45
C LEU A 142 -1.92 -4.40 2.86
N CYS A 143 -1.95 -3.08 3.00
CA CYS A 143 -1.94 -2.36 4.28
C CYS A 143 -3.34 -1.95 4.67
#